data_AF-A0A1F5P3V6-F1
#
_entry.id   AF-A0A1F5P3V6-F1
#
_cell.length_a   1.000
_cell.length_b   1.000
_cell.length_c   1.000
_cell.angle_alpha   90.00
_cell.angle_beta   90.00
_cell.angle_gamma   90.00
#
_symmetry.space_group_name_H-M   'P 1'
#
loop_
_entity.id
_entity.type
_entity.pdbx_description
1 polymer ?
#
loop_
_entity_poly.entity_id
_entity_poly.type
_entity_poly.pdbx_seq_one_letter_code
_entity_poly.pdbx_strand_id
1 'polypeptide(L)'
;MKLLIPKPKETLIATARRIGYVLQHSNPGEQAFTRDLVRGGYPRFHLYVKERDANNWVFNLHLDQKKPVYEGQTAHSGEYDGSVIEEEAMRMWAILKP
;
A
#
# COMPACT_ATOMS: atom_id res chain seq x y z
N MET A 1 -5.93 -2.95 4.76
CA MET A 1 -7.15 -2.42 4.10
C MET A 1 -7.10 -2.69 2.61
N LYS A 2 -8.22 -3.04 1.97
CA LYS A 2 -8.33 -3.19 0.51
C LYS A 2 -9.11 -2.03 -0.11
N LEU A 3 -8.60 -1.47 -1.21
CA LEU A 3 -9.20 -0.38 -1.98
C LEU A 3 -9.33 -0.80 -3.44
N LEU A 4 -10.46 -0.45 -4.06
CA LEU A 4 -10.65 -0.60 -5.51
C LEU A 4 -10.37 0.74 -6.18
N ILE A 5 -9.38 0.78 -7.05
CA ILE A 5 -8.92 2.00 -7.71
C ILE A 5 -9.15 1.87 -9.22
N PRO A 6 -9.94 2.74 -9.87
CA PRO A 6 -10.02 2.80 -11.32
C PRO A 6 -8.65 3.09 -11.93
N LYS A 7 -8.30 2.38 -13.00
CA LYS A 7 -7.02 2.57 -13.68
C LYS A 7 -7.01 3.95 -14.34
N PRO A 8 -6.07 4.83 -13.95
CA PRO A 8 -5.86 6.06 -14.68
C PRO A 8 -5.16 5.76 -16.02
N LYS A 9 -5.00 6.79 -16.87
CA LYS A 9 -4.27 6.66 -18.14
C LYS A 9 -2.77 6.38 -17.96
N GLU A 10 -2.24 6.65 -16.77
CA GLU A 10 -0.84 6.45 -16.42
C GLU A 10 -0.55 5.00 -15.98
N THR A 11 0.73 4.63 -15.99
CA THR A 11 1.15 3.29 -15.57
C THR A 11 1.05 3.11 -14.06
N LEU A 12 0.97 1.86 -13.59
CA LEU A 12 0.92 1.56 -12.15
C LEU A 12 2.11 2.16 -11.38
N ILE A 13 3.32 2.14 -11.96
CA ILE A 13 4.52 2.74 -11.35
C ILE A 13 4.36 4.26 -11.22
N ALA A 14 3.83 4.94 -12.24
CA ALA A 14 3.60 6.37 -12.19
C ALA A 14 2.55 6.74 -11.13
N THR A 15 1.44 5.99 -11.08
CA THR A 15 0.42 6.15 -10.04
C THR A 15 1.01 5.95 -8.65
N ALA A 16 1.76 4.87 -8.43
CA ALA A 16 2.40 4.59 -7.14
C ALA A 16 3.34 5.72 -6.70
N ARG A 17 4.16 6.25 -7.61
CA ARG A 17 5.03 7.40 -7.31
C ARG A 17 4.25 8.65 -6.93
N ARG A 18 3.11 8.91 -7.59
CA ARG A 18 2.24 10.06 -7.30
C ARG A 18 1.66 10.02 -5.90
N ILE A 19 1.36 8.83 -5.39
CA ILE A 19 0.96 8.62 -4.00
C ILE A 19 2.15 8.41 -3.04
N GLY A 20 3.40 8.57 -3.47
CA GLY A 20 4.58 8.52 -2.61
C GLY A 20 5.10 7.12 -2.29
N TYR A 21 4.73 6.13 -3.09
CA TYR A 21 5.18 4.75 -2.96
C TYR A 21 6.29 4.43 -3.98
N VAL A 22 7.25 3.61 -3.56
CA VAL A 22 8.35 3.13 -4.40
C VAL A 22 8.21 1.63 -4.63
N LEU A 23 8.56 1.17 -5.84
CA LEU A 23 8.52 -0.25 -6.18
C LEU A 23 9.54 -1.01 -5.33
N GLN A 24 9.08 -2.04 -4.63
CA GLN A 24 9.93 -2.92 -3.82
C GLN A 24 10.14 -4.27 -4.53
N HIS A 25 9.06 -4.91 -4.96
CA HIS A 25 9.09 -6.17 -5.71
C HIS A 25 8.06 -6.16 -6.83
N SER A 26 8.40 -6.76 -7.96
CA SER A 26 7.48 -6.95 -9.08
C SER A 26 7.37 -8.44 -9.38
N ASN A 27 6.28 -9.06 -8.93
CA ASN A 27 5.98 -10.45 -9.22
C ASN A 27 4.92 -10.53 -10.34
N PRO A 28 4.88 -11.62 -11.13
CA PRO A 28 3.78 -11.83 -12.08
C PRO A 28 2.43 -11.82 -11.34
N GLY A 29 1.56 -10.87 -11.71
CA GLY A 29 0.22 -10.71 -11.13
C GLY A 29 0.12 -9.90 -9.83
N GLU A 30 1.23 -9.50 -9.21
CA GLU A 30 1.24 -8.64 -8.02
C GLU A 30 2.49 -7.77 -7.95
N GLN A 31 2.30 -6.46 -7.79
CA GLN A 31 3.39 -5.53 -7.54
C GLN A 31 3.34 -5.03 -6.11
N ALA A 32 4.48 -5.07 -5.42
CA ALA A 32 4.65 -4.63 -4.06
C ALA A 32 5.37 -3.29 -4.02
N PHE A 33 4.78 -2.32 -3.33
CA PHE A 33 5.34 -1.00 -3.15
C PHE A 33 5.42 -0.65 -1.67
N THR A 34 6.38 0.20 -1.31
CA THR A 34 6.55 0.65 0.07
C THR A 34 6.63 2.16 0.19
N ARG A 35 6.25 2.68 1.36
CA ARG A 35 6.47 4.07 1.76
C ARG A 35 6.89 4.10 3.23
N ASP A 36 8.16 4.45 3.47
CA ASP A 36 8.70 4.56 4.83
C ASP A 36 8.19 5.83 5.51
N LEU A 37 7.77 5.72 6.76
CA LEU A 37 7.30 6.88 7.55
C LEU A 37 8.45 7.57 8.30
N VAL A 38 9.55 6.87 8.51
CA VAL A 38 10.73 7.37 9.23
C VAL A 38 12.02 6.89 8.58
N ARG A 39 13.13 7.59 8.87
CA ARG A 39 14.48 7.17 8.49
C ARG A 39 14.92 5.99 9.35
N GLY A 40 14.56 4.78 8.92
CA GLY A 40 14.83 3.52 9.63
C GLY A 40 14.18 2.29 9.01
N GLY A 41 13.35 2.48 7.97
CA GLY A 41 12.67 1.41 7.24
C GLY A 41 11.37 0.91 7.89
N TYR A 42 11.11 1.25 9.16
CA TYR A 42 9.86 0.97 9.87
C TYR A 42 9.54 2.08 10.88
N PRO A 43 8.26 2.43 11.12
CA PRO A 43 7.09 1.87 10.46
C PRO A 43 7.03 2.29 8.98
N ARG A 44 6.47 1.43 8.14
CA ARG A 44 6.29 1.68 6.71
C ARG A 44 4.96 1.16 6.22
N PHE A 45 4.41 1.81 5.21
CA PHE A 45 3.29 1.24 4.47
C PHE A 45 3.77 0.24 3.44
N HIS A 46 3.07 -0.88 3.35
CA HIS A 46 3.20 -1.87 2.29
C HIS A 46 1.92 -1.86 1.45
N LEU A 47 2.06 -1.60 0.17
CA LEU A 47 0.98 -1.58 -0.80
C LEU A 47 1.19 -2.69 -1.82
N TYR A 48 0.39 -3.75 -1.73
CA TYR A 48 0.32 -4.77 -2.77
C TYR A 48 -0.76 -4.39 -3.77
N VAL A 49 -0.41 -4.35 -5.05
CA VAL A 49 -1.33 -4.00 -6.12
C VAL A 49 -1.48 -5.18 -7.06
N LYS A 50 -2.74 -5.58 -7.26
CA LYS A 50 -3.14 -6.59 -8.23
C LYS A 50 -4.07 -5.99 -9.27
N GLU A 51 -3.99 -6.48 -10.49
CA GLU A 51 -5.01 -6.22 -11.50
C GLU A 51 -6.27 -7.01 -11.16
N ARG A 52 -7.43 -6.32 -11.13
CA ARG A 52 -8.72 -6.99 -10.95
C ARG A 52 -9.38 -7.28 -12.28
N ASP A 53 -9.39 -6.27 -13.15
CA ASP A 53 -9.97 -6.32 -14.49
C ASP A 53 -9.30 -5.24 -15.37
N ALA A 54 -9.76 -5.11 -16.61
CA ALA A 54 -9.21 -4.17 -17.58
C ALA A 54 -9.19 -2.71 -17.07
N ASN A 55 -10.12 -2.33 -16.19
CA ASN A 55 -10.34 -0.95 -15.77
C ASN A 55 -10.02 -0.70 -14.29
N ASN A 56 -9.71 -1.72 -13.49
CA ASN A 56 -9.52 -1.56 -12.05
C ASN A 56 -8.28 -2.28 -11.50
N TRP A 57 -7.68 -1.66 -10.49
CA TRP A 57 -6.67 -2.24 -9.61
C TRP A 57 -7.24 -2.49 -8.21
N VAL A 58 -6.75 -3.53 -7.55
CA VAL A 58 -6.97 -3.77 -6.13
C VAL A 58 -5.70 -3.43 -5.38
N PHE A 59 -5.82 -2.45 -4.49
CA PHE A 59 -4.77 -1.95 -3.64
C PHE A 59 -4.96 -2.56 -2.25
N ASN A 60 -3.99 -3.32 -1.77
CA ASN A 60 -4.01 -3.94 -0.45
C ASN A 60 -2.93 -3.30 0.42
N LEU A 61 -3.36 -2.35 1.25
CA LEU A 61 -2.55 -1.51 2.12
C LEU A 61 -2.37 -2.14 3.51
N HIS A 62 -1.14 -2.21 3.97
CA HIS A 62 -0.75 -2.66 5.31
C HIS A 62 0.20 -1.65 5.95
N LEU A 63 0.20 -1.58 7.27
CA LEU A 63 1.19 -0.85 8.05
C LEU A 63 2.11 -1.87 8.73
N ASP A 64 3.37 -1.91 8.29
CA ASP A 64 4.39 -2.72 8.94
C ASP A 64 5.00 -1.88 10.07
N GLN A 65 4.75 -2.24 11.34
CA GLN A 65 5.32 -1.51 12.49
C GLN A 65 6.79 -1.86 12.79
N LYS A 66 7.20 -3.09 12.48
CA LYS A 66 8.56 -3.60 12.70
C LYS A 66 8.97 -4.51 11.55
N LYS A 67 10.29 -4.71 11.40
CA LYS A 67 10.82 -5.72 10.47
C LYS A 67 10.21 -7.07 10.84
N PRO A 68 9.64 -7.83 9.88
CA PRO A 68 9.12 -9.15 10.19
C PRO A 68 10.26 -10.02 10.71
N VAL A 69 10.20 -10.35 12.00
CA VAL A 69 10.94 -11.45 12.60
C VAL A 69 10.02 -12.65 12.40
N TYR A 70 10.42 -13.60 11.55
CA TYR A 70 9.61 -14.80 11.30
C TYR A 70 9.60 -15.68 12.56
N GLU A 71 8.70 -15.37 13.50
CA GLU A 71 8.24 -16.27 14.55
C GLU A 71 6.72 -16.12 14.64
N GLY A 72 6.01 -17.22 14.38
CA GLY A 72 4.57 -17.27 14.16
C GLY A 72 3.72 -16.82 15.34
N GLN A 73 3.48 -15.52 15.46
CA GLN A 73 2.44 -14.97 16.33
C GLN A 73 1.66 -13.85 15.66
N THR A 74 0.34 -13.98 15.75
CA THR A 74 -0.66 -12.98 15.45
C THR A 74 -0.45 -11.76 16.36
N ALA A 75 0.16 -10.70 15.83
CA ALA A 75 0.31 -9.45 16.55
C ALA A 75 -1.05 -8.74 16.62
N HIS A 76 -1.67 -8.76 17.80
CA HIS A 76 -2.77 -7.87 18.16
C HIS A 76 -2.23 -6.45 18.34
N SER A 77 -2.31 -5.61 17.30
CA SER A 77 -2.01 -4.15 17.38
C SER A 77 -3.19 -3.30 16.87
N GLY A 78 -4.41 -3.80 17.08
CA GLY A 78 -5.60 -3.44 16.31
C GLY A 78 -6.34 -2.12 16.61
N GLU A 79 -5.83 -1.21 17.45
CA GLU A 79 -6.52 0.09 17.67
C GLU A 79 -5.83 1.29 17.00
N TYR A 80 -4.49 1.31 16.93
CA TYR A 80 -3.76 2.39 16.26
C TYR A 80 -3.58 2.15 14.75
N ASP A 81 -3.56 0.89 14.32
CA ASP A 81 -3.37 0.55 12.91
C ASP A 81 -4.58 0.95 12.05
N GLY A 82 -5.78 0.95 12.62
CA GLY A 82 -7.02 1.31 11.90
C GLY A 82 -7.00 2.75 11.42
N SER A 83 -6.79 3.71 12.33
CA SER A 83 -6.82 5.15 11.99
C SER A 83 -5.71 5.54 11.03
N VAL A 84 -4.49 5.03 11.23
CA VAL A 84 -3.34 5.38 10.37
C VAL A 84 -3.49 4.79 8.95
N ILE A 85 -3.99 3.56 8.83
CA ILE A 85 -4.26 2.95 7.52
C ILE A 85 -5.42 3.66 6.81
N GLU A 86 -6.46 4.06 7.55
CA GLU A 86 -7.59 4.81 7.00
C GLU A 86 -7.20 6.21 6.54
N GLU A 87 -6.39 6.93 7.31
CA GLU A 87 -5.85 8.24 6.93
C GLU A 87 -5.00 8.15 5.67
N GLU A 88 -4.17 7.12 5.56
CA GLU A 88 -3.37 6.90 4.36
C GLU A 88 -4.24 6.54 3.16
N ALA A 89 -5.27 5.71 3.34
CA ALA A 89 -6.25 5.41 2.30
C ALA A 89 -6.99 6.67 1.83
N MET A 90 -7.40 7.54 2.77
CA MET A 90 -8.04 8.82 2.47
C MET A 90 -7.09 9.76 1.70
N ARG A 91 -5.82 9.84 2.09
CA ARG A 91 -4.81 10.63 1.38
C ARG A 91 -4.60 10.10 -0.03
N MET A 92 -4.47 8.78 -0.20
CA MET A 92 -4.36 8.14 -1.51
C MET A 92 -5.58 8.46 -2.37
N TRP A 93 -6.79 8.35 -1.82
CA TRP A 93 -8.01 8.70 -2.53
C TRP A 93 -8.02 10.18 -2.94
N ALA A 94 -7.67 11.10 -2.04
CA ALA A 94 -7.64 12.53 -2.32
C ALA A 94 -6.68 12.90 -3.47
N ILE A 95 -5.55 12.21 -3.57
CA ILE A 95 -4.58 12.39 -4.66
C ILE A 95 -5.09 11.74 -5.94
N LEU A 96 -5.61 10.51 -5.86
CA LEU A 96 -6.02 9.71 -7.02
C LEU A 96 -7.39 10.10 -7.58
N LYS A 97 -8.09 11.06 -6.95
CA LYS A 97 -9.33 11.63 -7.49
C LYS A 97 -9.12 12.04 -8.95
N PRO A 98 -10.05 11.68 -9.85
CA PRO A 98 -10.01 12.10 -11.25
C PRO A 98 -10.14 13.63 -11.40
#